data_AF-A0A6L6UBJ4-F1
#
_entry.id   AF-A0A6L6UBJ4-F1
#
_cell.length_a   1.000
_cell.length_b   1.000
_cell.length_c   1.000
_cell.angle_alpha   90.00
_cell.angle_beta   90.00
_cell.angle_gamma   90.00
#
_symmetry.space_group_name_H-M   'P 1'
#
loop_
_entity.id
_entity.type
_entity.pdbx_description
1 polymer ?
#
loop_
_entity_poly.entity_id
_entity_poly.type
_entity_poly.pdbx_seq_one_letter_code
_entity_poly.pdbx_strand_id
1 'polypeptide(L)'
;MFDVLAELLYCREDYKYRKRLKARRKFEDENNLPRKIIIHPVWRLIFIVVLVIVMVRLIVGFIFVSDNGLKQTSKQILVINEILEKEKQAIGSYPQELKTIIRNNPLRKHITKDYWGNEFFYQQLDNGQSYILISNGKDGILKTEDDIK
;
A
#
# COMPACT_ATOMS: atom_id res chain seq x y z
N MET A 1 27.30 -27.24 -16.57
CA MET A 1 26.89 -28.50 -15.90
C MET A 1 25.43 -28.47 -15.47
N PHE A 2 24.96 -27.37 -14.83
CA PHE A 2 23.54 -27.23 -14.46
C PHE A 2 22.58 -27.13 -15.66
N ASP A 3 22.98 -26.50 -16.76
CA ASP A 3 22.12 -26.36 -17.95
C ASP A 3 21.77 -27.71 -18.59
N VAL A 4 22.77 -28.59 -18.74
CA VAL A 4 22.60 -29.93 -19.30
C VAL A 4 21.66 -30.78 -18.42
N LEU A 5 21.77 -30.64 -17.09
CA LEU A 5 20.87 -31.31 -16.16
C LEU A 5 19.44 -30.77 -16.23
N ALA A 6 19.27 -29.45 -16.36
CA ALA A 6 17.96 -28.82 -16.50
C ALA A 6 17.26 -29.25 -17.80
N GLU A 7 17.99 -29.27 -18.90
CA GLU A 7 17.49 -29.71 -20.21
C GLU A 7 17.08 -31.19 -20.20
N LEU A 8 17.88 -32.05 -19.55
CA LEU A 8 17.57 -33.47 -19.39
C LEU A 8 16.31 -33.69 -18.52
N LEU A 9 16.16 -32.94 -17.43
CA LEU A 9 14.96 -32.99 -16.59
C LEU A 9 13.72 -32.52 -17.34
N TYR A 10 13.83 -31.43 -18.11
CA TYR A 10 12.74 -30.92 -18.95
C TYR A 10 12.30 -31.95 -19.98
N CYS A 11 13.24 -32.55 -20.71
CA CYS A 11 12.98 -33.61 -21.69
C CYS A 11 12.27 -34.81 -21.06
N ARG A 12 12.69 -35.22 -19.85
CA ARG A 12 12.05 -36.31 -19.10
C ARG A 12 10.61 -35.99 -18.72
N GLU A 13 10.34 -34.76 -18.25
CA GLU A 13 8.98 -34.34 -17.87
C GLU A 13 8.06 -34.19 -19.09
N ASP A 14 8.55 -33.61 -20.19
CA ASP A 14 7.78 -33.47 -21.44
C ASP A 14 7.44 -34.86 -22.01
N TYR A 15 8.40 -35.78 -22.03
CA TYR A 15 8.14 -37.16 -22.45
C TYR A 15 7.04 -37.83 -21.61
N LYS A 16 7.10 -37.69 -20.28
CA LYS A 16 6.08 -38.22 -19.36
C LYS A 16 4.72 -37.55 -19.56
N TYR A 17 4.69 -36.25 -19.87
CA TYR A 17 3.47 -35.52 -20.22
C TYR A 17 2.85 -36.07 -21.50
N ARG A 18 3.63 -36.15 -22.59
CA ARG A 18 3.17 -36.67 -23.89
C ARG A 18 2.66 -38.09 -23.80
N LYS A 19 3.34 -38.97 -23.04
CA LYS A 19 2.91 -40.36 -22.83
C LYS A 19 1.53 -40.43 -22.16
N ARG A 20 1.31 -39.64 -21.10
CA ARG A 20 0.01 -39.56 -20.40
C ARG A 20 -1.09 -38.97 -21.27
N LEU A 21 -0.78 -37.92 -22.02
CA LEU A 21 -1.73 -37.29 -22.94
C LEU A 21 -2.19 -38.28 -24.01
N LYS A 22 -1.26 -38.99 -24.66
CA LYS A 22 -1.60 -40.02 -25.67
C LYS A 22 -2.45 -41.14 -25.09
N ALA A 23 -2.10 -41.67 -23.91
CA ALA A 23 -2.88 -42.72 -23.25
C ALA A 23 -4.30 -42.26 -22.92
N ARG A 24 -4.45 -41.01 -22.45
CA ARG A 24 -5.77 -40.44 -22.14
C ARG A 24 -6.61 -40.20 -23.38
N ARG A 25 -6.02 -39.71 -24.48
CA ARG A 25 -6.75 -39.47 -25.74
C ARG A 25 -7.29 -40.77 -26.33
N LYS A 26 -6.49 -41.84 -26.35
CA LYS A 26 -6.97 -43.17 -26.77
C LYS A 26 -8.18 -43.63 -25.93
N PHE A 27 -8.10 -43.50 -24.62
CA PHE A 27 -9.20 -43.84 -23.72
C PHE A 27 -10.45 -42.97 -23.96
N GLU A 28 -10.28 -41.67 -24.22
CA GLU A 28 -11.39 -40.76 -24.51
C GLU A 28 -12.06 -41.09 -25.86
N ASP A 29 -11.27 -41.40 -26.88
CA ASP A 29 -11.76 -41.80 -28.20
C ASP A 29 -12.48 -43.17 -28.17
N GLU A 30 -11.96 -44.14 -27.38
CA GLU A 30 -12.58 -45.46 -27.19
C GLU A 30 -13.92 -45.40 -26.44
N ASN A 31 -14.06 -44.48 -25.48
CA ASN A 31 -15.25 -44.36 -24.63
C ASN A 31 -16.20 -43.23 -25.06
N ASN A 32 -15.98 -42.58 -26.22
CA ASN A 32 -16.74 -41.42 -26.68
C ASN A 32 -16.87 -40.29 -25.63
N LEU A 33 -15.80 -40.03 -24.88
CA LEU A 33 -15.78 -39.03 -23.80
C LEU A 33 -15.32 -37.65 -24.31
N PRO A 34 -15.81 -36.55 -23.70
CA PRO A 34 -15.31 -35.22 -24.01
C PRO A 34 -13.83 -35.08 -23.62
N ARG A 35 -13.09 -34.32 -24.43
CA ARG A 35 -11.65 -34.12 -24.26
C ARG A 35 -11.34 -33.34 -22.99
N LYS A 36 -10.67 -33.98 -22.02
CA LYS A 36 -10.20 -33.30 -20.81
C LYS A 36 -8.97 -32.44 -21.10
N ILE A 37 -8.88 -31.29 -20.42
CA ILE A 37 -7.71 -30.42 -20.42
C ILE A 37 -6.66 -31.00 -19.46
N ILE A 38 -5.45 -31.27 -19.95
CA ILE A 38 -4.31 -31.72 -19.15
C ILE A 38 -3.25 -30.61 -19.18
N ILE A 39 -3.04 -29.98 -18.02
CA ILE A 39 -2.11 -28.86 -17.86
C ILE A 39 -0.66 -29.34 -18.04
N HIS A 40 0.11 -28.63 -18.86
CA HIS A 40 1.54 -28.90 -19.07
C HIS A 40 2.34 -28.61 -17.80
N PRO A 41 3.40 -29.38 -17.47
CA PRO A 41 4.22 -29.12 -16.28
C PRO A 41 4.78 -27.69 -16.20
N VAL A 42 5.13 -27.08 -17.35
CA VAL A 42 5.59 -25.69 -17.42
C VAL A 42 4.56 -24.68 -16.89
N TRP A 43 3.28 -24.86 -17.21
CA TRP A 43 2.22 -23.96 -16.72
C TRP A 43 2.09 -24.02 -15.20
N ARG A 44 2.35 -25.19 -14.59
CA ARG A 44 2.38 -25.34 -13.13
C ARG A 44 3.52 -24.53 -12.52
N LEU A 45 4.70 -24.52 -13.15
CA LEU A 45 5.85 -23.73 -12.69
C LEU A 45 5.59 -22.22 -12.85
N ILE A 46 5.07 -21.79 -14.00
CA ILE A 46 4.71 -20.39 -14.25
C ILE A 46 3.73 -19.89 -13.18
N PHE A 47 2.70 -20.69 -12.86
CA PHE A 47 1.73 -20.33 -11.83
C PHE A 47 2.38 -20.10 -10.46
N ILE A 48 3.28 -20.99 -10.05
CA ILE A 48 4.03 -20.85 -8.78
C ILE A 48 4.86 -19.57 -8.79
N VAL A 49 5.58 -19.29 -9.88
CA VAL A 49 6.40 -18.07 -10.01
C VAL A 49 5.55 -16.80 -9.91
N VAL A 50 4.41 -16.76 -10.62
CA VAL A 50 3.47 -15.62 -10.55
C VAL A 50 2.94 -15.44 -9.13
N LEU A 51 2.57 -16.53 -8.45
CA LEU A 51 2.10 -16.47 -7.07
C LEU A 51 3.17 -15.91 -6.13
N VAL A 52 4.43 -16.34 -6.27
CA VAL A 52 5.55 -15.81 -5.50
C VAL A 52 5.74 -14.31 -5.77
N ILE A 53 5.68 -13.86 -7.02
CA ILE A 53 5.80 -12.43 -7.36
C ILE A 53 4.70 -11.61 -6.69
N VAL A 54 3.45 -12.09 -6.72
CA VAL A 54 2.32 -11.42 -6.06
C VAL A 54 2.54 -11.34 -4.55
N MET A 55 2.96 -12.43 -3.91
CA MET A 55 3.24 -12.46 -2.47
C MET A 55 4.35 -11.48 -2.09
N VAL A 56 5.45 -11.45 -2.85
CA VAL A 56 6.54 -10.50 -2.63
C VAL A 56 6.04 -9.06 -2.74
N ARG A 57 5.20 -8.74 -3.73
CA ARG A 57 4.63 -7.38 -3.85
C ARG A 57 3.76 -7.01 -2.66
N LEU A 58 2.94 -7.93 -2.15
CA LEU A 58 2.12 -7.68 -0.97
C LEU A 58 2.97 -7.40 0.26
N ILE A 59 4.04 -8.18 0.48
CA ILE A 59 4.95 -8.00 1.61
C ILE A 59 5.68 -6.65 1.52
N VAL A 60 6.24 -6.33 0.34
CA VAL A 60 6.90 -5.03 0.13
C VAL A 60 5.93 -3.88 0.34
N GLY A 61 4.72 -3.97 -0.21
CA GLY A 61 3.68 -2.96 -0.01
C GLY A 61 3.34 -2.76 1.46
N PHE A 62 3.20 -3.83 2.23
CA PHE A 62 2.92 -3.77 3.67
C PHE A 62 4.02 -3.05 4.45
N ILE A 63 5.30 -3.34 4.16
CA ILE A 63 6.44 -2.71 4.84
C ILE A 63 6.49 -1.21 4.54
N PHE A 64 6.34 -0.82 3.27
CA PHE A 64 6.41 0.60 2.88
C PHE A 64 5.23 1.45 3.39
N VAL A 65 4.05 0.86 3.56
CA VAL A 65 2.88 1.59 4.09
C VAL A 65 3.03 1.88 5.58
N SER A 66 3.74 1.03 6.35
CA SER A 66 3.78 1.11 7.81
C SER A 66 4.59 2.29 8.36
N ASP A 67 5.73 2.65 7.74
CA ASP A 67 6.66 3.64 8.31
C ASP A 67 6.51 5.05 7.72
N ASN A 68 5.84 5.17 6.56
CA ASN A 68 5.68 6.46 5.89
C ASN A 68 4.69 7.39 6.59
N GLY A 69 3.71 6.85 7.32
CA GLY A 69 2.64 7.66 7.91
C GLY A 69 3.13 8.62 8.98
N LEU A 70 3.85 8.11 9.98
CA LEU A 70 4.42 8.94 11.05
C LEU A 70 5.33 10.05 10.47
N LYS A 71 6.25 9.67 9.58
CA LYS A 71 7.20 10.61 8.97
C LYS A 71 6.51 11.68 8.12
N GLN A 72 5.45 11.35 7.39
CA GLN A 72 4.70 12.35 6.62
C GLN A 72 3.87 13.25 7.53
N THR A 73 3.17 12.70 8.51
CA THR A 73 2.35 13.49 9.45
C THR A 73 3.21 14.47 10.24
N SER A 74 4.37 14.05 10.78
CA SER A 74 5.28 14.97 11.47
C SER A 74 5.80 16.11 10.57
N LYS A 75 6.09 15.80 9.30
CA LYS A 75 6.47 16.83 8.31
C LYS A 75 5.32 17.80 8.03
N GLN A 76 4.09 17.29 7.93
CA GLN A 76 2.91 18.13 7.74
C GLN A 76 2.66 19.05 8.93
N ILE A 77 2.75 18.54 10.16
CA ILE A 77 2.65 19.33 11.39
C ILE A 77 3.67 20.47 11.38
N LEU A 78 4.92 20.19 11.01
CA LEU A 78 5.96 21.22 10.90
C LEU A 78 5.58 22.33 9.91
N VAL A 79 5.06 21.97 8.73
CA VAL A 79 4.61 22.93 7.72
C VAL A 79 3.40 23.74 8.23
N ILE A 80 2.46 23.12 8.93
CA ILE A 80 1.32 23.81 9.54
C ILE A 80 1.81 24.82 10.57
N ASN A 81 2.73 24.42 11.45
CA ASN A 81 3.30 25.29 12.48
C ASN A 81 3.99 26.50 11.86
N GLU A 82 4.78 26.32 10.80
CA GLU A 82 5.40 27.44 10.06
C GLU A 82 4.36 28.40 9.46
N ILE A 83 3.23 27.89 8.96
CA ILE A 83 2.16 28.72 8.40
C ILE A 83 1.44 29.48 9.52
N LEU A 84 1.12 28.81 10.63
CA LEU A 84 0.47 29.43 11.79
C LEU A 84 1.34 30.53 12.40
N GLU A 85 2.65 30.31 12.51
CA GLU A 85 3.60 31.33 13.00
C GLU A 85 3.65 32.55 12.06
N LYS A 86 3.71 32.33 10.74
CA LYS A 86 3.62 33.43 9.76
C LYS A 86 2.30 34.19 9.85
N GLU A 87 1.21 33.47 10.11
CA GLU A 87 -0.12 34.07 10.27
C GLU A 87 -0.21 34.92 11.52
N LYS A 88 0.32 34.44 12.66
CA LYS A 88 0.43 35.21 13.90
C LYS A 88 1.33 36.42 13.74
N GLN A 89 2.44 36.32 13.01
CA GLN A 89 3.29 37.49 12.72
C GLN A 89 2.58 38.55 11.88
N ALA A 90 1.67 38.15 10.97
CA ALA A 90 0.95 39.07 10.10
C ALA A 90 -0.29 39.70 10.76
N ILE A 91 -1.04 38.93 11.55
CA ILE A 91 -2.35 39.33 12.11
C ILE A 91 -2.24 39.68 13.61
N GLY A 92 -1.23 39.16 14.30
CA GLY A 92 -1.03 39.30 15.74
C GLY A 92 -1.64 38.17 16.58
N SER A 93 -2.42 37.27 15.95
CA SER A 93 -3.07 36.13 16.62
C SER A 93 -3.13 34.91 15.71
N TYR A 94 -3.26 33.73 16.32
CA TYR A 94 -3.57 32.52 15.59
C TYR A 94 -5.00 32.55 15.00
N PRO A 95 -5.31 31.77 13.96
CA PRO A 95 -6.67 31.66 13.45
C PRO A 95 -7.57 30.88 14.41
N GLN A 96 -8.88 31.15 14.41
CA GLN A 96 -9.87 30.38 15.17
C GLN A 96 -10.03 28.96 14.65
N GLU A 97 -9.97 28.80 13.32
CA GLU A 97 -10.09 27.51 12.65
C GLU A 97 -8.87 27.24 11.77
N LEU A 98 -8.39 25.99 11.77
CA LEU A 98 -7.26 25.56 10.95
C LEU A 98 -7.53 25.76 9.44
N LYS A 99 -8.78 25.62 8.98
CA LYS A 99 -9.16 25.80 7.57
C LYS A 99 -8.86 27.21 7.04
N THR A 100 -8.76 28.20 7.93
CA THR A 100 -8.42 29.59 7.59
C THR A 100 -7.07 29.68 6.88
N ILE A 101 -6.11 28.81 7.23
CA ILE A 101 -4.74 28.85 6.66
C ILE A 101 -4.69 28.48 5.17
N ILE A 102 -5.76 27.89 4.63
CA ILE A 102 -5.86 27.48 3.22
C ILE A 102 -5.94 28.71 2.31
N ARG A 103 -6.68 29.77 2.71
CA ARG A 103 -6.83 31.06 1.99
C ARG A 103 -6.94 30.93 0.46
N ASN A 104 -7.76 29.99 -0.03
CA ASN A 104 -7.92 29.66 -1.46
C ASN A 104 -6.65 29.25 -2.21
N ASN A 105 -5.58 28.86 -1.51
CA ASN A 105 -4.37 28.33 -2.13
C ASN A 105 -4.54 26.82 -2.43
N PRO A 106 -4.52 26.40 -3.71
CA PRO A 106 -4.69 24.99 -4.07
C PRO A 106 -3.60 24.09 -3.49
N LEU A 107 -2.39 24.60 -3.25
CA LEU A 107 -1.29 23.85 -2.65
C LEU A 107 -1.54 23.51 -1.17
N ARG A 108 -2.48 24.19 -0.51
CA ARG A 108 -2.81 23.99 0.91
C ARG A 108 -4.12 23.24 1.14
N LYS A 109 -4.82 22.83 0.08
CA LYS A 109 -6.16 22.23 0.17
C LYS A 109 -6.22 20.97 1.04
N HIS A 110 -5.12 20.21 1.08
CA HIS A 110 -5.03 18.95 1.82
C HIS A 110 -4.27 19.05 3.14
N ILE A 111 -3.91 20.27 3.58
CA ILE A 111 -3.08 20.45 4.77
C ILE A 111 -3.81 20.15 6.09
N THR A 112 -5.15 20.15 6.06
CA THR A 112 -5.97 19.92 7.27
C THR A 112 -6.17 18.44 7.58
N LYS A 113 -5.57 17.53 6.80
CA LYS A 113 -5.67 16.10 6.98
C LYS A 113 -4.30 15.47 7.17
N ASP A 114 -4.24 14.45 8.01
CA ASP A 114 -3.04 13.64 8.21
C ASP A 114 -2.84 12.60 7.09
N TYR A 115 -1.80 11.77 7.22
CA TYR A 115 -1.51 10.70 6.27
C TYR A 115 -2.64 9.67 6.13
N TRP A 116 -3.39 9.41 7.20
CA TRP A 116 -4.48 8.44 7.24
C TRP A 116 -5.82 9.03 6.79
N GLY A 117 -5.86 10.34 6.51
CA GLY A 117 -7.03 11.06 6.03
C GLY A 117 -7.93 11.62 7.13
N ASN A 118 -7.49 11.54 8.39
CA ASN A 118 -8.18 12.12 9.55
C ASN A 118 -7.94 13.63 9.59
N GLU A 119 -8.92 14.41 10.05
CA GLU A 119 -8.74 15.85 10.23
C GLU A 119 -7.87 16.11 11.48
N PHE A 120 -6.92 17.06 11.38
CA PHE A 120 -6.15 17.48 12.54
C PHE A 120 -7.06 18.15 13.57
N PHE A 121 -6.91 17.77 14.83
CA PHE A 121 -7.53 18.47 15.93
C PHE A 121 -6.76 19.77 16.20
N TYR A 122 -7.43 20.89 15.97
CA TYR A 122 -6.88 22.21 16.21
C TYR A 122 -7.79 22.97 17.17
N GLN A 123 -7.21 23.52 18.23
CA GLN A 123 -7.92 24.39 19.16
C GLN A 123 -7.04 25.59 19.53
N GLN A 124 -7.59 26.78 19.32
CA GLN A 124 -6.99 28.03 19.78
C GLN A 124 -7.17 28.19 21.29
N LEU A 125 -6.12 28.65 21.98
CA LEU A 125 -6.08 28.92 23.41
C LEU A 125 -5.65 30.37 23.69
N ASP A 126 -5.87 30.83 24.91
CA ASP A 126 -5.41 32.13 25.43
C ASP A 126 -5.74 33.31 24.51
N ASN A 127 -6.99 33.37 24.01
CA ASN A 127 -7.47 34.38 23.07
C ASN A 127 -6.57 34.55 21.82
N GLY A 128 -5.95 33.46 21.38
CA GLY A 128 -5.14 33.43 20.16
C GLY A 128 -3.65 33.65 20.33
N GLN A 129 -3.15 33.58 21.57
CA GLN A 129 -1.73 33.59 21.85
C GLN A 129 -1.07 32.22 21.71
N SER A 130 -1.84 31.14 21.92
CA SER A 130 -1.39 29.75 21.89
C SER A 130 -2.39 28.86 21.12
N TYR A 131 -1.95 27.65 20.74
CA TYR A 131 -2.80 26.66 20.07
C TYR A 131 -2.40 25.24 20.47
N ILE A 132 -3.35 24.31 20.31
CA ILE A 132 -3.13 22.88 20.34
C ILE A 132 -3.35 22.37 18.92
N LEU A 133 -2.38 21.60 18.41
CA LEU A 133 -2.47 20.85 17.16
C LEU A 133 -2.14 19.38 17.46
N ILE A 134 -3.06 18.47 17.14
CA ILE A 134 -2.90 17.03 17.39
C ILE A 134 -3.40 16.25 16.17
N SER A 135 -2.64 15.25 15.74
CA SER A 135 -3.10 14.22 14.80
C SER A 135 -3.65 13.03 15.58
N ASN A 136 -4.84 12.54 15.23
CA ASN A 136 -5.44 11.35 15.85
C ASN A 136 -4.76 10.02 15.44
N GLY A 137 -3.59 10.07 14.79
CA GLY A 137 -2.87 8.88 14.38
C GLY A 137 -3.62 7.94 13.42
N LYS A 138 -3.26 6.66 13.47
CA LYS A 138 -3.79 5.60 12.60
C LYS A 138 -5.16 5.09 13.05
N ASP A 139 -5.38 5.12 14.36
CA ASP A 139 -6.56 4.71 15.10
C ASP A 139 -7.70 5.73 15.03
N GLY A 140 -7.38 7.02 14.82
CA GLY A 140 -8.38 8.06 14.54
C GLY A 140 -9.11 8.56 15.80
N ILE A 141 -8.67 8.15 16.99
CA ILE A 141 -9.28 8.50 18.28
C ILE A 141 -8.35 9.47 19.01
N LEU A 142 -8.91 10.56 19.54
CA LEU A 142 -8.15 11.54 20.33
C LEU A 142 -7.81 10.99 21.72
N LYS A 143 -6.61 11.35 22.22
CA LYS A 143 -6.05 11.02 23.54
C LYS A 143 -5.59 9.56 23.68
N THR A 144 -5.07 8.99 22.60
CA THR A 144 -4.44 7.66 22.60
C THR A 144 -2.91 7.76 22.47
N GLU A 145 -2.21 6.64 22.58
CA GLU A 145 -0.74 6.57 22.41
C GLU A 145 -0.28 6.90 20.98
N ASP A 146 -1.19 6.82 20.01
CA ASP A 146 -0.95 7.07 18.58
C ASP A 146 -1.06 8.56 18.20
N ASP A 147 -1.43 9.44 19.16
CA ASP A 147 -1.53 10.88 18.95
C ASP A 147 -0.16 11.51 18.66
N ILE A 148 -0.09 12.34 17.60
CA ILE A 148 1.14 13.04 17.18
C ILE A 148 0.97 14.54 17.35
N LYS A 149 1.97 15.20 17.97
CA LYS A 149 2.00 16.64 18.28
C LYS A 149 3.15 17.34 17.57
#